data_AF-A0A538H6G2-F1
#
_entry.id   AF-A0A538H6G2-F1
#
_cell.length_a   1.000
_cell.length_b   1.000
_cell.length_c   1.000
_cell.angle_alpha   90.00
_cell.angle_beta   90.00
_cell.angle_gamma   90.00
#
_symmetry.space_group_name_H-M   'P 1'
#
loop_
_entity.id
_entity.type
_entity.pdbx_description
1 polymer ?
#
loop_
_entity_poly.entity_id
_entity_poly.type
_entity_poly.pdbx_seq_one_letter_code
_entity_poly.pdbx_strand_id
1 'polypeptide(L)'
;MKLLTITVAAVLLGMTLAGCGDSATGSAGGSRNPQARVDPQILSDVAAGAFPLPGPSELRTMRVTLASIGLPNAACGGENVRDLNNTSFRFDQARYADLDLIAAKGLTEPEMPQPARASPSCRMKKLPSFGQWSELAAPWQDATLTAANAPSVVATHARTAECLRRASGLKVDDGDPTVSYLNAVDYVLSGLSSAVLSAQDQRKFSLVYARCTRGYFAALAAQLRPMKRRLVERNRELLERFAAQLAALGYVP
;
A
#
# COMPACT_ATOMS: atom_id res chain seq x y z
N MET A 1 3.03 11.52 -24.77
CA MET A 1 2.37 11.63 -23.45
C MET A 1 3.37 11.27 -22.36
N LYS A 2 3.38 12.05 -21.27
CA LYS A 2 4.44 12.14 -20.26
C LYS A 2 4.64 10.80 -19.52
N LEU A 3 5.87 10.30 -19.55
CA LEU A 3 6.38 9.36 -18.55
C LEU A 3 6.31 10.04 -17.17
N LEU A 4 5.68 9.38 -16.20
CA LEU A 4 5.73 9.78 -14.79
C LEU A 4 6.78 8.91 -14.09
N THR A 5 8.04 9.25 -14.34
CA THR A 5 9.15 8.95 -13.46
C THR A 5 9.02 9.88 -12.25
N ILE A 6 8.63 9.37 -11.09
CA ILE A 6 8.70 10.15 -9.85
C ILE A 6 10.10 9.97 -9.27
N THR A 7 10.98 10.89 -9.65
CA THR A 7 12.22 11.19 -8.94
C THR A 7 11.86 11.90 -7.64
N VAL A 8 12.11 11.28 -6.49
CA VAL A 8 12.07 11.98 -5.19
C VAL A 8 13.40 12.74 -5.06
N ALA A 9 13.36 14.03 -5.39
CA ALA A 9 14.47 14.94 -5.16
C ALA A 9 14.65 15.17 -3.65
N ALA A 10 15.78 14.71 -3.13
CA ALA A 10 16.29 15.09 -1.83
C ALA A 10 16.70 16.57 -1.88
N VAL A 11 16.06 17.42 -1.07
CA VAL A 11 16.50 18.79 -0.83
C VAL A 11 17.02 18.88 0.60
N LEU A 12 18.35 18.77 0.70
CA LEU A 12 19.16 19.30 1.78
C LEU A 12 19.15 20.83 1.72
N LEU A 13 18.98 21.52 2.86
CA LEU A 13 19.77 22.69 3.28
C LEU A 13 19.12 23.42 4.47
N GLY A 14 19.96 23.85 5.41
CA GLY A 14 19.73 25.09 6.16
C GLY A 14 19.66 24.95 7.68
N MET A 15 20.82 25.03 8.33
CA MET A 15 21.02 25.14 9.77
C MET A 15 20.55 26.49 10.37
N THR A 16 20.41 26.48 11.71
CA THR A 16 20.61 27.54 12.76
C THR A 16 19.39 27.64 13.69
N LEU A 17 19.45 27.91 15.00
CA LEU A 17 20.39 27.82 16.14
C LEU A 17 19.55 28.24 17.38
N ALA A 18 19.90 27.76 18.58
CA ALA A 18 19.47 28.21 19.93
C ALA A 18 17.98 27.99 20.34
N GLY A 19 17.60 27.65 21.58
CA GLY A 19 18.28 27.52 22.87
C GLY A 19 17.27 27.76 24.02
N CYS A 20 17.53 27.16 25.19
CA CYS A 20 16.83 27.26 26.51
C CYS A 20 15.54 26.40 26.66
N GLY A 21 15.41 25.45 27.61
CA GLY A 21 15.70 25.48 29.06
C GLY A 21 14.50 26.11 29.78
N ASP A 22 13.80 25.56 30.79
CA ASP A 22 14.10 24.51 31.76
C ASP A 22 12.79 24.03 32.46
N SER A 23 12.79 22.75 32.83
CA SER A 23 12.34 22.10 34.09
C SER A 23 11.06 22.49 34.89
N ALA A 24 10.26 21.42 35.10
CA ALA A 24 9.63 20.92 36.35
C ALA A 24 8.45 21.72 36.97
N THR A 25 7.27 21.17 37.27
CA THR A 25 6.85 20.07 38.19
C THR A 25 5.30 20.04 38.11
N GLY A 26 4.50 19.01 38.41
CA GLY A 26 4.66 17.65 38.90
C GLY A 26 3.26 17.06 39.15
N SER A 27 3.14 15.75 38.89
CA SER A 27 2.23 14.76 39.50
C SER A 27 0.70 14.85 39.33
N ALA A 28 0.16 13.86 38.61
CA ALA A 28 -0.99 13.07 39.08
C ALA A 28 -1.16 11.76 38.29
N GLY A 29 -1.02 10.63 39.00
CA GLY A 29 -1.91 9.46 38.88
C GLY A 29 -1.85 8.57 37.64
N GLY A 30 -1.33 7.35 37.81
CA GLY A 30 -1.68 6.24 36.90
C GLY A 30 -0.60 5.18 36.74
N SER A 31 -0.69 4.12 37.53
CA SER A 31 0.01 2.85 37.33
C SER A 31 -0.16 2.32 35.90
N ARG A 32 0.96 1.99 35.23
CA ARG A 32 1.12 0.81 34.34
C ARG A 32 2.59 0.62 33.97
N ASN A 33 3.12 -0.54 34.37
CA ASN A 33 4.41 -1.09 33.94
C ASN A 33 4.35 -1.48 32.43
N PRO A 34 5.49 -1.82 31.79
CA PRO A 34 5.91 -1.34 30.47
C PRO A 34 5.37 -2.20 29.32
N GLN A 35 5.33 -1.66 28.10
CA GLN A 35 4.64 -2.24 26.94
C GLN A 35 3.12 -2.17 27.06
N ALA A 36 2.53 -1.02 26.70
CA ALA A 36 1.17 -1.05 26.20
C ALA A 36 1.17 -2.02 25.01
N ARG A 37 0.67 -3.25 25.22
CA ARG A 37 0.50 -4.21 24.12
C ARG A 37 -0.40 -3.52 23.11
N VAL A 38 0.21 -3.12 22.00
CA VAL A 38 -0.53 -2.53 20.88
C VAL A 38 -1.54 -3.56 20.41
N ASP A 39 -2.74 -3.11 20.08
CA ASP A 39 -3.78 -3.98 19.54
C ASP A 39 -3.18 -4.86 18.42
N PRO A 40 -3.28 -6.21 18.52
CA PRO A 40 -2.72 -7.11 17.53
C PRO A 40 -3.22 -6.84 16.11
N GLN A 41 -4.44 -6.34 15.97
CA GLN A 41 -5.03 -6.01 14.68
C GLN A 41 -4.43 -4.72 14.10
N ILE A 42 -4.13 -3.70 14.92
CA ILE A 42 -3.39 -2.50 14.47
C ILE A 42 -1.97 -2.89 14.03
N LEU A 43 -1.29 -3.73 14.82
CA LEU A 43 0.04 -4.23 14.45
C LEU A 43 -0.01 -5.02 13.14
N SER A 44 -1.04 -5.85 12.95
CA SER A 44 -1.22 -6.59 11.70
C SER A 44 -1.45 -5.68 10.50
N ASP A 45 -2.16 -4.56 10.66
CA ASP A 45 -2.41 -3.60 9.57
C ASP A 45 -1.12 -2.82 9.24
N VAL A 46 -0.38 -2.39 10.26
CA VAL A 46 0.96 -1.77 10.11
C VAL A 46 1.95 -2.71 9.41
N ALA A 47 1.95 -3.99 9.77
CA ALA A 47 2.77 -4.99 9.11
C ALA A 47 2.30 -5.27 7.67
N ALA A 48 0.99 -5.18 7.40
CA ALA A 48 0.47 -5.28 6.05
C ALA A 48 0.92 -4.10 5.18
N GLY A 49 0.86 -2.87 5.69
CA GLY A 49 1.30 -1.70 4.93
C GLY A 49 2.80 -1.66 4.65
N ALA A 50 3.64 -2.17 5.56
CA ALA A 50 5.08 -2.30 5.30
C ALA A 50 5.40 -3.46 4.35
N PHE A 51 4.68 -4.57 4.48
CA PHE A 51 4.95 -5.83 3.77
C PHE A 51 3.64 -6.40 3.18
N PRO A 52 3.09 -5.77 2.13
CA PRO A 52 1.85 -6.23 1.50
C PRO A 52 1.98 -7.64 0.93
N LEU A 53 0.91 -8.42 1.04
CA LEU A 53 0.75 -9.69 0.32
C LEU A 53 -0.40 -9.55 -0.68
N PRO A 54 -0.38 -10.29 -1.80
CA PRO A 54 -1.56 -10.43 -2.64
C PRO A 54 -2.80 -10.86 -1.84
N GLY A 55 -3.97 -10.39 -2.25
CA GLY A 55 -5.25 -10.72 -1.62
C GLY A 55 -5.65 -9.73 -0.51
N PRO A 56 -6.42 -10.20 0.51
CA PRO A 56 -7.04 -9.33 1.52
C PRO A 56 -6.08 -8.48 2.37
N SER A 57 -4.77 -8.74 2.30
CA SER A 57 -3.77 -7.88 2.95
C SER A 57 -3.73 -6.49 2.32
N GLU A 58 -4.12 -6.33 1.06
CA GLU A 58 -4.10 -5.05 0.35
C GLU A 58 -5.08 -4.04 0.97
N LEU A 59 -6.25 -4.48 1.41
CA LEU A 59 -7.20 -3.63 2.13
C LEU A 59 -6.60 -3.03 3.40
N ARG A 60 -5.83 -3.84 4.15
CA ARG A 60 -5.13 -3.39 5.36
C ARG A 60 -4.00 -2.41 5.02
N THR A 61 -3.26 -2.68 3.94
CA THR A 61 -2.22 -1.79 3.42
C THR A 61 -2.77 -0.42 3.06
N MET A 62 -3.85 -0.37 2.28
CA MET A 62 -4.50 0.89 1.90
C MET A 62 -4.97 1.66 3.13
N ARG A 63 -5.64 0.97 4.05
CA ARG A 63 -6.16 1.56 5.28
C ARG A 63 -5.06 2.21 6.13
N VAL A 64 -3.98 1.49 6.40
CA VAL A 64 -2.88 2.03 7.23
C VAL A 64 -2.14 3.16 6.53
N THR A 65 -2.00 3.07 5.21
CA THR A 65 -1.38 4.14 4.41
C THR A 65 -2.22 5.41 4.45
N LEU A 66 -3.53 5.29 4.25
CA LEU A 66 -4.47 6.41 4.37
C LEU A 66 -4.49 7.00 5.78
N ALA A 67 -4.50 6.16 6.81
CA ALA A 67 -4.43 6.60 8.19
C ALA A 67 -3.14 7.36 8.50
N SER A 68 -1.99 6.89 7.98
CA SER A 68 -0.69 7.54 8.15
C SER A 68 -0.60 8.93 7.51
N ILE A 69 -1.48 9.24 6.57
CA ILE A 69 -1.60 10.55 5.94
C ILE A 69 -2.65 11.40 6.66
N GLY A 70 -3.85 10.85 6.85
CA GLY A 70 -5.03 11.57 7.31
C GLY A 70 -5.02 11.94 8.78
N LEU A 71 -4.68 11.00 9.66
CA LEU A 71 -4.71 11.23 11.11
C LEU A 71 -3.71 12.30 11.57
N PRO A 72 -2.43 12.29 11.17
CA PRO A 72 -1.52 13.38 11.53
C PRO A 72 -1.91 14.69 10.86
N ASN A 73 -2.55 14.66 9.67
CA ASN A 73 -3.05 15.87 9.02
C ASN A 73 -4.17 16.54 9.83
N ALA A 74 -5.16 15.75 10.25
CA ALA A 74 -6.25 16.21 11.11
C ALA A 74 -5.75 16.72 12.46
N ALA A 75 -4.80 16.01 13.09
CA ALA A 75 -4.16 16.43 14.33
C ALA A 75 -3.34 17.73 14.23
N CYS A 76 -3.12 18.23 13.01
CA CYS A 76 -2.42 19.47 12.70
C CYS A 76 -3.35 20.56 12.12
N GLY A 77 -4.67 20.40 12.27
CA GLY A 77 -5.67 21.39 11.83
C GLY A 77 -6.05 21.30 10.35
N GLY A 78 -5.61 20.25 9.64
CA GLY A 78 -6.08 19.96 8.28
C GLY A 78 -7.34 19.09 8.27
N GLU A 79 -7.81 18.70 7.09
CA GLU A 79 -8.94 17.78 6.95
C GLU A 79 -8.50 16.31 7.06
N ASN A 80 -9.32 15.45 7.65
CA ASN A 80 -9.03 14.02 7.71
C ASN A 80 -9.35 13.32 6.36
N VAL A 81 -8.76 12.14 6.15
CA VAL A 81 -9.26 11.21 5.12
C VAL A 81 -10.66 10.74 5.56
N ARG A 82 -11.66 10.99 4.71
CA ARG A 82 -13.08 10.76 5.06
C ARG A 82 -13.44 9.27 5.21
N ASP A 83 -12.76 8.39 4.48
CA ASP A 83 -13.00 6.94 4.51
C ASP A 83 -11.66 6.17 4.46
N LEU A 84 -11.34 5.49 5.56
CA LEU A 84 -10.15 4.62 5.64
C LEU A 84 -10.34 3.28 4.91
N ASN A 85 -11.58 2.93 4.54
CA ASN A 85 -11.89 1.77 3.71
C ASN A 85 -11.99 2.14 2.22
N ASN A 86 -11.56 3.35 1.85
CA ASN A 86 -11.42 3.71 0.45
C ASN A 86 -10.43 2.75 -0.24
N THR A 87 -10.85 2.24 -1.39
CA THR A 87 -10.12 1.29 -2.20
C THR A 87 -9.63 1.86 -3.54
N SER A 88 -9.70 3.19 -3.73
CA SER A 88 -9.15 3.86 -4.92
C SER A 88 -7.62 3.89 -4.95
N PHE A 89 -6.97 3.79 -3.79
CA PHE A 89 -5.52 3.88 -3.62
C PHE A 89 -4.83 2.50 -3.63
N ARG A 90 -5.18 1.63 -4.57
CA ARG A 90 -4.54 0.31 -4.67
C ARG A 90 -3.12 0.45 -5.18
N PHE A 91 -2.18 -0.17 -4.48
CA PHE A 91 -0.77 -0.09 -4.82
C PHE A 91 -0.35 -1.32 -5.60
N ASP A 92 0.45 -1.11 -6.66
CA ASP A 92 1.08 -2.15 -7.47
C ASP A 92 0.20 -3.42 -7.65
N GLN A 93 -0.90 -3.25 -8.38
CA GLN A 93 -1.84 -4.34 -8.66
C GLN A 93 -1.18 -5.47 -9.48
N ALA A 94 -0.01 -5.26 -10.09
CA ALA A 94 0.72 -6.34 -10.74
C ALA A 94 1.32 -7.35 -9.75
N ARG A 95 1.53 -6.93 -8.48
CA ARG A 95 2.22 -7.72 -7.45
C ARG A 95 1.40 -7.96 -6.18
N TYR A 96 0.50 -7.06 -5.80
CA TYR A 96 -0.25 -7.16 -4.54
C TYR A 96 -1.76 -7.18 -4.71
N ALA A 97 -2.26 -7.48 -5.92
CA ALA A 97 -3.70 -7.44 -6.21
C ALA A 97 -4.56 -8.25 -5.22
N ASP A 98 -5.63 -7.61 -4.76
CA ASP A 98 -6.79 -8.28 -4.18
C ASP A 98 -7.78 -8.63 -5.30
N LEU A 99 -7.83 -9.90 -5.66
CA LEU A 99 -8.63 -10.36 -6.81
C LEU A 99 -10.13 -10.34 -6.54
N ASP A 100 -10.55 -10.51 -5.28
CA ASP A 100 -11.96 -10.43 -4.92
C ASP A 100 -12.43 -8.98 -4.93
N LEU A 101 -11.58 -8.06 -4.44
CA LEU A 101 -11.83 -6.63 -4.55
C LEU A 101 -11.87 -6.16 -6.02
N ILE A 102 -10.94 -6.60 -6.86
CA ILE A 102 -10.93 -6.27 -8.29
C ILE A 102 -12.16 -6.83 -9.00
N ALA A 103 -12.58 -8.05 -8.67
CA ALA A 103 -13.80 -8.63 -9.22
C ALA A 103 -15.06 -7.84 -8.81
N ALA A 104 -15.09 -7.34 -7.58
CA ALA A 104 -16.23 -6.60 -7.03
C ALA A 104 -16.29 -5.15 -7.52
N LYS A 105 -15.15 -4.45 -7.57
CA LYS A 105 -15.07 -3.00 -7.76
C LYS A 105 -14.35 -2.55 -9.04
N GLY A 106 -13.88 -3.49 -9.86
CA GLY A 106 -13.07 -3.18 -11.06
C GLY A 106 -11.60 -2.98 -10.72
N LEU A 107 -10.71 -2.83 -11.71
CA LEU A 107 -9.26 -2.61 -11.57
C LEU A 107 -8.91 -1.22 -11.07
N THR A 108 -9.75 -0.23 -11.34
CA THR A 108 -9.56 1.15 -10.87
C THR A 108 -10.87 1.67 -10.32
N GLU A 109 -10.79 2.60 -9.39
CA GLU A 109 -11.93 3.34 -8.87
C GLU A 109 -11.66 4.83 -9.01
N PRO A 110 -12.70 5.67 -9.07
CA PRO A 110 -12.51 7.12 -9.05
C PRO A 110 -11.63 7.54 -7.87
N GLU A 111 -10.61 8.37 -8.14
CA GLU A 111 -9.76 8.90 -7.08
C GLU A 111 -10.60 9.77 -6.14
N MET A 112 -10.40 9.59 -4.83
CA MET A 112 -11.02 10.49 -3.85
C MET A 112 -10.37 11.88 -3.91
N PRO A 113 -11.15 12.96 -3.72
CA PRO A 113 -10.60 14.29 -3.55
C PRO A 113 -9.55 14.33 -2.43
N GLN A 114 -8.43 14.97 -2.72
CA GLN A 114 -7.35 15.13 -1.75
C GLN A 114 -7.79 16.10 -0.65
N PRO A 115 -7.68 15.72 0.64
CA PRO A 115 -8.06 16.62 1.74
C PRO A 115 -7.12 17.82 1.82
N ALA A 116 -7.61 18.93 2.38
CA ALA A 116 -6.78 20.10 2.65
C ALA A 116 -5.58 19.74 3.54
N ARG A 117 -4.36 20.06 3.08
CA ARG A 117 -3.11 19.65 3.72
C ARG A 117 -2.68 20.63 4.81
N ALA A 118 -2.39 20.11 5.99
CA ALA A 118 -1.71 20.81 7.07
C ALA A 118 -0.19 20.89 6.81
N SER A 119 0.49 21.69 7.64
CA SER A 119 1.95 21.85 7.58
C SER A 119 2.68 20.49 7.67
N PRO A 120 3.59 20.16 6.73
CA PRO A 120 4.37 18.93 6.76
C PRO A 120 5.17 18.73 8.06
N SER A 121 5.72 19.82 8.62
CA SER A 121 6.54 19.75 9.83
C SER A 121 5.75 19.31 11.06
N CYS A 122 4.47 19.71 11.16
CA CYS A 122 3.59 19.22 12.22
C CYS A 122 3.27 17.73 12.03
N ARG A 123 2.95 17.30 10.81
CA ARG A 123 2.57 15.90 10.52
C ARG A 123 3.69 14.92 10.87
N MET A 124 4.93 15.23 10.50
CA MET A 124 6.09 14.40 10.83
C MET A 124 6.32 14.28 12.35
N LYS A 125 5.99 15.32 13.13
CA LYS A 125 6.07 15.26 14.61
C LYS A 125 4.98 14.38 15.22
N LYS A 126 3.83 14.21 14.55
CA LYS A 126 2.74 13.34 15.02
C LYS A 126 3.00 11.86 14.76
N LEU A 127 3.76 11.53 13.70
CA LEU A 127 4.22 10.17 13.41
C LEU A 127 5.75 10.12 13.24
N PRO A 128 6.54 10.25 14.32
CA PRO A 128 8.00 10.30 14.22
C PRO A 128 8.64 9.06 13.58
N SER A 129 8.00 7.88 13.69
CA SER A 129 8.53 6.64 13.11
C SER A 129 8.09 6.41 11.65
N PHE A 130 7.28 7.31 11.07
CA PHE A 130 6.77 7.16 9.70
C PHE A 130 7.89 7.00 8.66
N GLY A 131 8.95 7.82 8.75
CA GLY A 131 10.07 7.74 7.79
C GLY A 131 10.70 6.36 7.77
N GLN A 132 11.12 5.87 8.95
CA GLN A 132 11.70 4.53 9.11
C GLN A 132 10.75 3.41 8.68
N TRP A 133 9.45 3.52 9.01
CA TRP A 133 8.45 2.56 8.56
C TRP A 133 8.30 2.55 7.04
N SER A 134 8.26 3.73 6.41
CA SER A 134 8.13 3.87 4.95
C SER A 134 9.35 3.35 4.20
N GLU A 135 10.54 3.48 4.79
CA GLU A 135 11.79 2.95 4.22
C GLU A 135 11.81 1.41 4.14
N LEU A 136 10.93 0.71 4.88
CA LEU A 136 10.77 -0.74 4.76
C LEU A 136 10.21 -1.16 3.40
N ALA A 137 9.59 -0.25 2.65
CA ALA A 137 9.03 -0.53 1.33
C ALA A 137 10.10 -0.92 0.30
N ALA A 138 11.26 -0.26 0.30
CA ALA A 138 12.32 -0.54 -0.66
C ALA A 138 12.86 -1.98 -0.57
N PRO A 139 13.33 -2.49 0.59
CA PRO A 139 13.77 -3.87 0.70
C PRO A 139 12.62 -4.88 0.49
N TRP A 140 11.35 -4.48 0.72
CA TRP A 140 10.20 -5.31 0.40
C TRP A 140 9.92 -5.39 -1.11
N GLN A 141 10.12 -4.31 -1.84
CA GLN A 141 10.02 -4.30 -3.30
C GLN A 141 11.07 -5.23 -3.91
N ASP A 142 12.33 -5.17 -3.46
CA ASP A 142 13.39 -6.08 -3.91
C ASP A 142 13.07 -7.55 -3.63
N ALA A 143 12.55 -7.82 -2.42
CA ALA A 143 12.06 -9.14 -2.04
C ALA A 143 10.94 -9.63 -2.98
N THR A 144 10.03 -8.72 -3.35
CA THR A 144 8.90 -9.04 -4.23
C THR A 144 9.32 -9.28 -5.66
N LEU A 145 10.25 -8.49 -6.19
CA LEU A 145 10.82 -8.73 -7.51
C LEU A 145 11.57 -10.06 -7.54
N THR A 146 12.31 -10.39 -6.48
CA THR A 146 12.97 -11.69 -6.35
C THR A 146 11.94 -12.83 -6.32
N ALA A 147 10.89 -12.70 -5.51
CA ALA A 147 9.83 -13.70 -5.40
C ALA A 147 9.04 -13.88 -6.70
N ALA A 148 8.79 -12.81 -7.45
CA ALA A 148 8.13 -12.85 -8.75
C ALA A 148 8.94 -13.64 -9.80
N ASN A 149 10.27 -13.66 -9.66
CA ASN A 149 11.18 -14.43 -10.51
C ASN A 149 11.49 -15.84 -9.97
N ALA A 150 10.89 -16.25 -8.84
CA ALA A 150 11.10 -17.59 -8.31
C ALA A 150 10.55 -18.65 -9.30
N PRO A 151 11.20 -19.82 -9.46
CA PRO A 151 10.78 -20.83 -10.43
C PRO A 151 9.31 -21.25 -10.30
N SER A 152 8.79 -21.34 -9.07
CA SER A 152 7.39 -21.70 -8.83
C SER A 152 6.39 -20.63 -9.32
N VAL A 153 6.80 -19.35 -9.35
CA VAL A 153 5.97 -18.25 -9.86
C VAL A 153 6.08 -18.18 -11.36
N VAL A 154 7.30 -18.24 -11.90
CA VAL A 154 7.58 -18.26 -13.35
C VAL A 154 6.86 -19.41 -14.05
N ALA A 155 6.78 -20.59 -13.40
CA ALA A 155 6.03 -21.74 -13.92
C ALA A 155 4.54 -21.45 -14.18
N THR A 156 3.97 -20.41 -13.56
CA THR A 156 2.56 -20.01 -13.77
C THR A 156 2.39 -19.09 -14.98
N HIS A 157 3.46 -18.52 -15.54
CA HIS A 157 3.37 -17.40 -16.46
C HIS A 157 2.67 -17.76 -17.77
N ALA A 158 3.14 -18.81 -18.47
CA ALA A 158 2.59 -19.19 -19.78
C ALA A 158 1.07 -19.43 -19.73
N ARG A 159 0.60 -20.17 -18.71
CA ARG A 159 -0.84 -20.42 -18.50
C ARG A 159 -1.61 -19.14 -18.15
N THR A 160 -1.03 -18.27 -17.33
CA THR A 160 -1.65 -17.00 -16.95
C THR A 160 -1.79 -16.09 -18.17
N ALA A 161 -0.71 -15.92 -18.94
CA ALA A 161 -0.67 -15.15 -20.17
C ALA A 161 -1.68 -15.68 -21.20
N GLU A 162 -1.71 -16.99 -21.43
CA GLU A 162 -2.67 -17.61 -22.35
C GLU A 162 -4.12 -17.35 -21.93
N CYS A 163 -4.46 -17.54 -20.65
CA CYS A 163 -5.80 -17.26 -20.14
C CYS A 163 -6.19 -15.80 -20.38
N LEU A 164 -5.29 -14.87 -20.05
CA LEU A 164 -5.52 -13.44 -20.21
C LEU A 164 -5.74 -13.10 -21.69
N ARG A 165 -4.86 -13.54 -22.60
CA ARG A 165 -5.00 -13.33 -24.05
C ARG A 165 -6.32 -13.87 -24.59
N ARG A 166 -6.64 -15.14 -24.32
CA ARG A 166 -7.85 -15.78 -24.84
C ARG A 166 -9.13 -15.11 -24.32
N ALA A 167 -9.13 -14.68 -23.06
CA ALA A 167 -10.33 -14.15 -22.42
C ALA A 167 -10.56 -12.65 -22.68
N SER A 168 -9.51 -11.86 -22.90
CA SER A 168 -9.63 -10.42 -23.14
C SER A 168 -9.50 -10.03 -24.62
N GLY A 169 -8.78 -10.83 -25.42
CA GLY A 169 -8.33 -10.46 -26.77
C GLY A 169 -7.11 -9.53 -26.79
N LEU A 170 -6.52 -9.22 -25.63
CA LEU A 170 -5.35 -8.35 -25.51
C LEU A 170 -4.05 -9.09 -25.78
N LYS A 171 -3.03 -8.37 -26.24
CA LYS A 171 -1.66 -8.88 -26.29
C LYS A 171 -1.09 -8.86 -24.87
N VAL A 172 -0.57 -10.01 -24.44
CA VAL A 172 0.04 -10.20 -23.12
C VAL A 172 1.34 -10.95 -23.32
N ASP A 173 2.39 -10.53 -22.64
CA ASP A 173 3.72 -11.16 -22.65
C ASP A 173 3.80 -12.34 -21.65
N ASP A 174 4.63 -13.34 -21.97
CA ASP A 174 4.85 -14.51 -21.11
C ASP A 174 5.92 -14.28 -20.04
N GLY A 175 6.79 -13.28 -20.20
CA GLY A 175 7.81 -12.93 -19.21
C GLY A 175 7.21 -12.31 -17.95
N ASP A 176 6.24 -11.42 -18.11
CA ASP A 176 5.52 -10.78 -17.00
C ASP A 176 4.04 -10.53 -17.33
N PRO A 177 3.19 -11.57 -17.23
CA PRO A 177 1.82 -11.50 -17.73
C PRO A 177 0.94 -10.52 -16.95
N THR A 178 1.20 -10.28 -15.67
CA THR A 178 0.38 -9.35 -14.88
C THR A 178 0.65 -7.90 -15.25
N VAL A 179 1.92 -7.49 -15.36
CA VAL A 179 2.30 -6.14 -15.79
C VAL A 179 1.88 -5.90 -17.24
N SER A 180 2.19 -6.85 -18.13
CA SER A 180 1.87 -6.73 -19.55
C SER A 180 0.37 -6.55 -19.79
N TYR A 181 -0.47 -7.31 -19.07
CA TYR A 181 -1.92 -7.18 -19.18
C TYR A 181 -2.44 -5.83 -18.69
N LEU A 182 -1.98 -5.36 -17.52
CA LEU A 182 -2.41 -4.06 -16.99
C LEU A 182 -2.05 -2.92 -17.94
N ASN A 183 -0.84 -2.93 -18.50
CA ASN A 183 -0.42 -1.97 -19.52
C ASN A 183 -1.32 -2.01 -20.78
N ALA A 184 -1.72 -3.22 -21.21
CA ALA A 184 -2.62 -3.37 -22.35
C ALA A 184 -4.03 -2.86 -22.06
N VAL A 185 -4.54 -3.06 -20.84
CA VAL A 185 -5.82 -2.52 -20.39
C VAL A 185 -5.77 -0.99 -20.37
N ASP A 186 -4.74 -0.39 -19.77
CA ASP A 186 -4.58 1.06 -19.70
C ASP A 186 -4.54 1.68 -21.10
N TYR A 187 -3.80 1.05 -22.01
CA TYR A 187 -3.74 1.48 -23.42
C TYR A 187 -5.13 1.49 -24.06
N VAL A 188 -5.89 0.40 -23.92
CA VAL A 188 -7.24 0.30 -24.51
C VAL A 188 -8.19 1.32 -23.89
N LEU A 189 -8.26 1.40 -22.57
CA LEU A 189 -9.19 2.30 -21.87
C LEU A 189 -8.89 3.78 -22.17
N SER A 190 -7.61 4.14 -22.39
CA SER A 190 -7.22 5.50 -22.76
C SER A 190 -7.72 5.92 -24.16
N GLY A 191 -7.99 4.96 -25.04
CA GLY A 191 -8.46 5.20 -26.42
C GLY A 191 -9.99 5.28 -26.57
N LEU A 192 -10.76 5.02 -25.50
CA LEU A 192 -12.22 5.01 -25.54
C LEU A 192 -12.80 6.41 -25.27
N SER A 193 -13.73 6.85 -26.11
CA SER A 193 -14.31 8.19 -26.04
C SER A 193 -15.58 8.32 -25.19
N SER A 194 -16.23 7.20 -24.81
CA SER A 194 -17.45 7.19 -24.01
C SER A 194 -17.22 6.60 -22.62
N ALA A 195 -17.68 7.31 -21.60
CA ALA A 195 -17.60 6.89 -20.20
C ALA A 195 -18.38 5.59 -19.91
N VAL A 196 -19.47 5.34 -20.64
CA VAL A 196 -20.28 4.12 -20.48
C VAL A 196 -19.54 2.92 -21.05
N LEU A 197 -18.91 3.08 -22.23
CA LEU A 197 -18.12 2.03 -22.86
C LEU A 197 -16.88 1.70 -22.02
N SER A 198 -16.19 2.71 -21.49
CA SER A 198 -15.03 2.50 -20.62
C SER A 198 -15.40 1.75 -19.34
N ALA A 199 -16.54 2.03 -18.72
CA ALA A 199 -16.99 1.29 -17.53
C ALA A 199 -17.31 -0.19 -17.82
N GLN A 200 -17.95 -0.49 -18.95
CA GLN A 200 -18.24 -1.86 -19.35
C GLN A 200 -16.96 -2.65 -19.65
N ASP A 201 -16.04 -2.07 -20.41
CA ASP A 201 -14.75 -2.69 -20.76
C ASP A 201 -13.87 -2.86 -19.53
N GLN A 202 -13.81 -1.85 -18.66
CA GLN A 202 -13.11 -1.94 -17.39
C GLN A 202 -13.65 -3.11 -16.56
N ARG A 203 -14.97 -3.27 -16.42
CA ARG A 203 -15.56 -4.41 -15.70
C ARG A 203 -15.17 -5.74 -16.34
N LYS A 204 -15.23 -5.85 -17.66
CA LYS A 204 -14.81 -7.05 -18.40
C LYS A 204 -13.34 -7.39 -18.11
N PHE A 205 -12.43 -6.44 -18.28
CA PHE A 205 -11.00 -6.67 -18.05
C PHE A 205 -10.68 -7.01 -16.59
N SER A 206 -11.38 -6.38 -15.65
CA SER A 206 -11.21 -6.65 -14.22
C SER A 206 -11.57 -8.09 -13.86
N LEU A 207 -12.71 -8.60 -14.36
CA LEU A 207 -13.14 -9.98 -14.14
C LEU A 207 -12.18 -10.99 -14.78
N VAL A 208 -11.67 -10.67 -15.97
CA VAL A 208 -10.68 -11.50 -16.66
C VAL A 208 -9.38 -11.55 -15.87
N TYR A 209 -8.88 -10.41 -15.41
CA TYR A 209 -7.70 -10.32 -14.57
C TYR A 209 -7.86 -11.15 -13.30
N ALA A 210 -8.90 -10.88 -12.51
CA ALA A 210 -9.20 -11.56 -11.26
C ALA A 210 -9.34 -13.09 -11.41
N ARG A 211 -9.85 -13.57 -12.56
CA ARG A 211 -9.97 -15.00 -12.84
C ARG A 211 -8.64 -15.63 -13.26
N CYS A 212 -7.95 -15.02 -14.22
CA CYS A 212 -6.80 -15.62 -14.88
C CYS A 212 -5.51 -15.55 -14.05
N THR A 213 -5.39 -14.60 -13.12
CA THR A 213 -4.16 -14.41 -12.34
C THR A 213 -4.17 -15.09 -10.96
N ARG A 214 -5.25 -15.81 -10.60
CA ARG A 214 -5.37 -16.49 -9.29
C ARG A 214 -4.19 -17.40 -8.98
N GLY A 215 -3.77 -18.21 -9.96
CA GLY A 215 -2.65 -19.14 -9.81
C GLY A 215 -1.32 -18.41 -9.58
N TYR A 216 -1.09 -17.34 -10.35
CA TYR A 216 0.08 -16.48 -10.21
C TYR A 216 0.16 -15.85 -8.81
N PHE A 217 -0.91 -15.18 -8.36
CA PHE A 217 -0.91 -14.50 -7.06
C PHE A 217 -0.87 -15.47 -5.88
N ALA A 218 -1.45 -16.66 -6.02
CA ALA A 218 -1.31 -17.72 -5.01
C ALA A 218 0.15 -18.18 -4.86
N ALA A 219 0.86 -18.38 -5.98
CA ALA A 219 2.27 -18.75 -6.00
C ALA A 219 3.15 -17.63 -5.43
N LEU A 220 2.93 -16.39 -5.84
CA LEU A 220 3.66 -15.22 -5.35
C LEU A 220 3.45 -15.03 -3.83
N ALA A 221 2.22 -15.11 -3.35
CA ALA A 221 1.92 -15.01 -1.93
C ALA A 221 2.58 -16.13 -1.11
N ALA A 222 2.73 -17.33 -1.69
CA ALA A 222 3.44 -18.43 -1.03
C ALA A 222 4.94 -18.14 -0.88
N GLN A 223 5.58 -17.54 -1.88
CA GLN A 223 6.99 -17.12 -1.82
C GLN A 223 7.21 -15.97 -0.83
N LEU A 224 6.30 -15.00 -0.79
CA LEU A 224 6.41 -13.82 0.06
C LEU A 224 6.16 -14.10 1.55
N ARG A 225 5.29 -15.07 1.88
CA ARG A 225 4.86 -15.34 3.27
C ARG A 225 6.03 -15.58 4.24
N PRO A 226 7.01 -16.46 3.95
CA PRO A 226 8.17 -16.67 4.83
C PRO A 226 9.02 -15.40 5.01
N MET A 227 9.22 -14.65 3.92
CA MET A 227 9.99 -13.41 3.95
C MET A 227 9.30 -12.34 4.79
N LYS A 228 7.98 -12.18 4.62
CA LYS A 228 7.15 -11.29 5.44
C LYS A 228 7.30 -11.63 6.91
N ARG A 229 7.15 -12.90 7.30
CA ARG A 229 7.30 -13.32 8.71
C ARG A 229 8.67 -12.91 9.28
N ARG A 230 9.75 -13.17 8.54
CA ARG A 230 11.11 -12.80 8.94
C ARG A 230 11.29 -11.28 9.07
N LEU A 231 10.78 -10.51 8.11
CA LEU A 231 10.92 -9.05 8.11
C LEU A 231 10.04 -8.37 9.16
N VAL A 232 8.85 -8.90 9.42
CA VAL A 232 8.00 -8.46 10.54
C VAL A 232 8.71 -8.69 11.87
N GLU A 233 9.29 -9.88 12.07
CA GLU A 233 10.04 -10.18 13.30
C GLU A 233 11.27 -9.27 13.45
N ARG A 234 12.07 -9.15 12.39
CA ARG A 234 13.28 -8.30 12.39
C ARG A 234 12.99 -6.84 12.70
N ASN A 235 11.82 -6.34 12.27
CA ASN A 235 11.42 -4.95 12.46
C ASN A 235 10.34 -4.79 13.54
N ARG A 236 10.11 -5.79 14.40
CA ARG A 236 9.00 -5.81 15.36
C ARG A 236 8.92 -4.51 16.16
N GLU A 237 10.02 -4.07 16.75
CA GLU A 237 10.02 -2.86 17.58
C GLU A 237 9.62 -1.61 16.80
N LEU A 238 10.07 -1.46 15.55
CA LEU A 238 9.69 -0.35 14.70
C LEU A 238 8.20 -0.40 14.36
N LEU A 239 7.69 -1.58 13.97
CA LEU A 239 6.28 -1.78 13.66
C LEU A 239 5.39 -1.51 14.88
N GLU A 240 5.78 -1.99 16.06
CA GLU A 240 5.06 -1.74 17.33
C GLU A 240 5.07 -0.26 17.70
N ARG A 241 6.21 0.43 17.56
CA ARG A 241 6.28 1.88 17.79
C ARG A 241 5.37 2.65 16.84
N PHE A 242 5.39 2.32 15.55
CA PHE A 242 4.53 2.99 14.56
C PHE A 242 3.05 2.70 14.80
N ALA A 243 2.71 1.45 15.14
CA ALA A 243 1.36 1.04 15.49
C ALA A 243 0.84 1.77 16.75
N ALA A 244 1.67 1.94 17.78
CA ALA A 244 1.33 2.72 18.96
C ALA A 244 1.09 4.21 18.63
N GLN A 245 1.89 4.79 17.74
CA GLN A 245 1.71 6.18 17.28
C GLN A 245 0.40 6.37 16.51
N LEU A 246 0.06 5.45 15.59
CA LEU A 246 -1.22 5.49 14.89
C LEU A 246 -2.41 5.33 15.83
N ALA A 247 -2.34 4.38 16.77
CA ALA A 247 -3.37 4.18 17.78
C ALA A 247 -3.57 5.44 18.65
N ALA A 248 -2.48 6.09 19.05
CA ALA A 248 -2.54 7.35 19.81
C ALA A 248 -3.18 8.51 19.03
N LEU A 249 -3.16 8.46 17.69
CA LEU A 249 -3.85 9.41 16.82
C LEU A 249 -5.29 9.00 16.49
N GLY A 250 -5.80 7.92 17.10
CA GLY A 250 -7.19 7.46 16.93
C GLY A 250 -7.39 6.45 15.79
N TYR A 251 -6.33 5.79 15.30
CA TYR A 251 -6.50 4.68 14.38
C TYR A 251 -7.18 3.49 15.08
N VAL A 252 -8.29 3.03 14.52
CA VAL A 252 -9.03 1.84 14.96
C VAL A 252 -9.32 0.96 13.73
N PRO A 253 -9.03 -0.36 13.78
CA PRO A 253 -9.30 -1.28 12.66
C PRO A 253 -10.77 -1.56 12.37
#